data_AF-A0A2M9CU52-F1
#
_entry.id   AF-A0A2M9CU52-F1
#
_cell.length_a   1.000
_cell.length_b   1.000
_cell.length_c   1.000
_cell.angle_alpha   90.00
_cell.angle_beta   90.00
_cell.angle_gamma   90.00
#
_symmetry.space_group_name_H-M   'P 1'
#
loop_
_entity.id
_entity.type
_entity.pdbx_description
1 polymer ?
#
loop_
_entity_poly.entity_id
_entity_poly.type
_entity_poly.pdbx_seq_one_letter_code
_entity_poly.pdbx_strand_id
1 'polypeptide(L)'
;MGNGHLPTLSIITVCYQAGKFIERTIQSVITQTYPHIEYIIVDGGSTDETISIIHRYADRISKWISEKDKGLYDAMNKGLRLATGDYVMFLNADDYLYANHTIEQIFASCKQADACYGETMFVDAAGNPVGLRSAVTPHRLPEKLNWKSLKYGMTVSHQSFIVRRELAPYFDIRYRVCADIDWMIACLKRCQTVCHTRIVISCFRTGGLSKQRQHRAWKERYLILQKHYGVFPNFFHHLLIVLRYLFSGRRY
;
A
#
# COMPACT_ATOMS: atom_id res chain seq x y z
N MET A 1 13.85 -18.22 27.51
CA MET A 1 12.54 -17.94 26.88
C MET A 1 12.54 -16.46 26.57
N GLY A 2 12.67 -16.06 25.30
CA GLY A 2 12.79 -14.64 24.95
C GLY A 2 11.49 -13.93 25.28
N ASN A 3 11.54 -12.92 26.15
CA ASN A 3 10.46 -11.96 26.33
C ASN A 3 10.30 -11.21 25.00
N GLY A 4 9.53 -11.80 24.09
CA GLY A 4 9.37 -11.32 22.72
C GLY A 4 8.52 -10.07 22.73
N HIS A 5 9.17 -8.90 22.75
CA HIS A 5 8.52 -7.63 22.50
C HIS A 5 7.75 -7.74 21.17
N LEU A 6 6.43 -7.60 21.22
CA LEU A 6 5.58 -7.58 20.04
C LEU A 6 5.92 -6.31 19.23
N PRO A 7 6.16 -6.40 17.91
CA PRO A 7 6.56 -5.25 17.12
C PRO A 7 5.47 -4.19 17.02
N THR A 8 5.83 -2.91 17.11
CA THR A 8 4.87 -1.84 16.83
C THR A 8 4.72 -1.63 15.32
N LEU A 9 3.49 -1.59 14.83
CA LEU A 9 3.19 -1.28 13.43
C LEU A 9 2.68 0.16 13.29
N SER A 10 3.39 0.98 12.53
CA SER A 10 2.90 2.28 12.09
C SER A 10 2.04 2.11 10.84
N ILE A 11 0.73 2.34 10.96
CA ILE A 11 -0.19 2.39 9.82
C ILE A 11 -0.36 3.86 9.43
N ILE A 12 -0.01 4.18 8.18
CA ILE A 12 -0.03 5.54 7.65
C ILE A 12 -1.16 5.65 6.64
N THR A 13 -2.15 6.48 6.97
CA THR A 13 -3.21 6.89 6.04
C THR A 13 -2.93 8.29 5.52
N VAL A 14 -3.01 8.44 4.19
CA VAL A 14 -2.96 9.75 3.54
C VAL A 14 -4.32 10.05 2.91
N CYS A 15 -4.81 11.27 3.10
CA CYS A 15 -6.13 11.67 2.62
C CYS A 15 -6.12 13.09 2.05
N TYR A 16 -7.04 13.33 1.11
CA TYR A 16 -7.40 14.66 0.62
C TYR A 16 -8.81 14.57 0.03
N GLN A 17 -9.73 15.39 0.53
CA GLN A 17 -11.14 15.38 0.16
C GLN A 17 -11.77 13.97 0.27
N ALA A 18 -11.50 13.29 1.39
CA ALA A 18 -11.81 11.88 1.59
C ALA A 18 -13.00 11.64 2.52
N GLY A 19 -13.85 12.65 2.76
CA GLY A 19 -14.90 12.59 3.77
C GLY A 19 -15.86 11.40 3.60
N LYS A 20 -16.16 11.03 2.35
CA LYS A 20 -16.99 9.86 2.00
C LYS A 20 -16.39 8.50 2.38
N PHE A 21 -15.08 8.41 2.61
CA PHE A 21 -14.36 7.14 2.69
C PHE A 21 -13.58 6.96 3.98
N ILE A 22 -12.97 8.04 4.49
CA ILE A 22 -11.95 7.99 5.55
C ILE A 22 -12.47 7.36 6.84
N GLU A 23 -13.74 7.53 7.18
CA GLU A 23 -14.33 6.94 8.39
C GLU A 23 -14.21 5.41 8.42
N ARG A 24 -14.46 4.74 7.29
CA ARG A 24 -14.34 3.29 7.20
C ARG A 24 -12.90 2.84 7.36
N THR A 25 -11.96 3.56 6.75
CA THR A 25 -10.52 3.30 6.88
C THR A 25 -10.08 3.43 8.34
N ILE A 26 -10.46 4.53 9.00
CA ILE A 26 -10.18 4.77 10.42
C ILE A 26 -10.72 3.62 11.27
N GLN A 27 -12.00 3.28 11.12
CA GLN A 27 -12.63 2.21 11.87
C GLN A 27 -11.87 0.89 11.70
N SER A 28 -11.49 0.52 10.47
CA SER A 28 -10.78 -0.74 10.22
C SER A 28 -9.42 -0.85 10.92
N VAL A 29 -8.76 0.27 11.20
CA VAL A 29 -7.48 0.31 11.90
C VAL A 29 -7.70 0.32 13.40
N ILE A 30 -8.54 1.21 13.92
CA ILE A 30 -8.71 1.36 15.36
C ILE A 30 -9.38 0.14 16.01
N THR A 31 -10.18 -0.63 15.27
CA THR A 31 -10.82 -1.87 15.77
C THR A 31 -9.96 -3.13 15.63
N GLN A 32 -8.69 -3.00 15.25
CA GLN A 32 -7.80 -4.16 15.24
C GLN A 32 -7.59 -4.73 16.65
N THR A 33 -7.49 -6.06 16.76
CA THR A 33 -7.22 -6.77 18.02
C THR A 33 -5.75 -6.68 18.42
N TYR A 34 -4.86 -6.33 17.48
CA TYR A 34 -3.44 -6.19 17.76
C TYR A 34 -3.15 -4.92 18.58
N PRO A 35 -2.51 -5.02 19.76
CA PRO A 35 -2.43 -3.90 20.69
C PRO A 35 -1.34 -2.86 20.35
N HIS A 36 -0.37 -3.19 19.50
CA HIS A 36 0.79 -2.32 19.21
C HIS A 36 0.67 -1.65 17.84
N ILE A 37 -0.33 -0.79 17.69
CA ILE A 37 -0.54 0.01 16.47
C ILE A 37 -0.27 1.48 16.76
N GLU A 38 0.61 2.09 15.98
CA GLU A 38 0.73 3.54 15.86
C GLU A 38 -0.07 3.96 14.63
N TYR A 39 -1.18 4.68 14.82
CA TYR A 39 -2.00 5.13 13.70
C TYR A 39 -1.71 6.59 13.35
N ILE A 40 -1.31 6.82 12.10
CA ILE A 40 -0.90 8.14 11.60
C ILE A 40 -1.79 8.54 10.44
N ILE A 41 -2.39 9.73 10.52
CA ILE A 41 -3.18 10.31 9.42
C ILE A 41 -2.53 11.61 8.93
N VAL A 42 -2.30 11.70 7.62
CA VAL A 42 -1.82 12.93 6.97
C VAL A 42 -2.88 13.40 5.98
N ASP A 43 -3.52 14.51 6.33
CA ASP A 43 -4.49 15.18 5.49
C ASP A 43 -3.82 16.29 4.65
N GLY A 44 -4.11 16.32 3.35
CA GLY A 44 -3.57 17.26 2.37
C GLY A 44 -4.15 18.67 2.43
N GLY A 45 -4.80 19.06 3.53
CA GLY A 45 -5.51 20.32 3.69
C GLY A 45 -6.92 20.27 3.10
N SER A 46 -7.69 19.25 3.47
CA SER A 46 -9.08 19.07 3.01
C SER A 46 -10.00 20.17 3.51
N THR A 47 -11.00 20.52 2.71
CA THR A 47 -12.04 21.50 3.06
C THR A 47 -13.45 20.89 3.14
N ASP A 48 -13.58 19.57 2.93
CA ASP A 48 -14.81 18.82 3.14
C ASP A 48 -14.87 18.28 4.58
N GLU A 49 -15.76 17.30 4.83
CA GLU A 49 -15.94 16.67 6.13
C GLU A 49 -14.78 15.79 6.60
N THR A 50 -13.69 15.65 5.82
CA THR A 50 -12.55 14.79 6.18
C THR A 50 -11.98 15.13 7.56
N ILE A 51 -11.73 16.42 7.82
CA ILE A 51 -11.10 16.87 9.08
C ILE A 51 -12.04 16.67 10.26
N SER A 52 -13.34 16.95 10.09
CA SER A 52 -14.32 16.76 11.16
C SER A 52 -14.45 15.28 11.53
N ILE A 53 -14.40 14.37 10.56
CA ILE A 53 -14.38 12.92 10.80
C ILE A 53 -13.12 12.50 11.55
N ILE A 54 -11.93 12.96 11.13
CA ILE A 54 -10.67 12.67 11.83
C ILE A 54 -10.75 13.11 13.29
N HIS A 55 -11.27 14.31 13.56
CA HIS A 55 -11.43 14.83 14.91
C HIS A 55 -12.31 13.95 15.81
N ARG A 56 -13.36 13.30 15.29
CA ARG A 56 -14.22 12.40 16.07
C ARG A 56 -13.49 11.18 16.62
N TYR A 57 -12.35 10.82 16.04
CA TYR A 57 -11.54 9.66 16.41
C TYR A 57 -10.15 10.03 16.93
N ALA A 58 -9.90 11.31 17.23
CA ALA A 58 -8.58 11.82 17.56
C ALA A 58 -7.95 11.15 18.80
N ASP A 59 -8.76 10.70 19.75
CA ASP A 59 -8.33 9.96 20.95
C ASP A 59 -7.78 8.57 20.63
N ARG A 60 -8.10 8.02 19.44
CA ARG A 60 -7.67 6.70 18.96
C ARG A 60 -6.65 6.79 17.82
N ILE A 61 -6.26 7.99 17.43
CA ILE A 61 -5.26 8.25 16.39
C ILE A 61 -3.98 8.74 17.08
N SER A 62 -2.87 8.03 16.89
CA SER A 62 -1.62 8.35 17.58
C SER A 62 -1.07 9.72 17.18
N LYS A 63 -1.13 10.04 15.88
CA LYS A 63 -0.72 11.34 15.33
C LYS A 63 -1.57 11.68 14.12
N TRP A 64 -1.94 12.94 13.96
CA TRP A 64 -2.47 13.42 12.68
C TRP A 64 -2.06 14.86 12.41
N ILE A 65 -1.92 15.19 11.13
CA ILE A 65 -1.63 16.54 10.65
C ILE A 65 -2.54 16.86 9.46
N SER A 66 -2.92 18.12 9.32
CA SER A 66 -3.62 18.63 8.15
C SER A 66 -2.88 19.85 7.62
N GLU A 67 -2.28 19.71 6.44
CA GLU A 67 -1.56 20.77 5.76
C GLU A 67 -1.43 20.47 4.27
N LYS A 68 -1.34 21.52 3.44
CA LYS A 68 -1.15 21.36 1.99
C LYS A 68 0.05 20.47 1.70
N ASP A 69 -0.14 19.51 0.81
CA ASP A 69 0.91 18.64 0.31
C ASP A 69 1.25 18.95 -1.15
N LYS A 70 2.39 18.41 -1.59
CA LYS A 70 2.80 18.45 -3.00
C LYS A 70 2.29 17.22 -3.74
N GLY A 71 1.22 16.56 -3.32
CA GLY A 71 0.63 15.34 -3.86
C GLY A 71 0.78 14.11 -2.95
N LEU A 72 0.09 13.02 -3.31
CA LEU A 72 -0.02 11.76 -2.54
C LEU A 72 1.29 11.29 -1.89
N TYR A 73 2.37 11.24 -2.65
CA TYR A 73 3.65 10.72 -2.15
C TYR A 73 4.40 11.69 -1.24
N ASP A 74 4.12 12.99 -1.32
CA ASP A 74 4.58 13.95 -0.31
C ASP A 74 3.87 13.71 1.02
N ALA A 75 2.55 13.50 1.00
CA ALA A 75 1.80 13.09 2.18
C ALA A 75 2.29 11.76 2.77
N MET A 76 2.58 10.76 1.92
CA MET A 76 3.16 9.48 2.39
C MET A 76 4.52 9.68 3.05
N ASN A 77 5.36 10.56 2.49
CA ASN A 77 6.65 10.90 3.09
C ASN A 77 6.53 11.66 4.42
N LYS A 78 5.53 12.55 4.55
CA LYS A 78 5.22 13.21 5.83
C LYS A 78 4.82 12.16 6.88
N GLY A 79 3.96 11.21 6.52
CA GLY A 79 3.55 10.12 7.41
C GLY A 79 4.73 9.24 7.81
N LEU A 80 5.61 8.88 6.87
CA LEU A 80 6.80 8.08 7.14
C LEU A 80 7.78 8.80 8.09
N ARG A 81 7.90 10.13 8.01
CA ARG A 81 8.69 10.94 8.96
C ARG A 81 8.13 10.91 10.38
N LEU A 82 6.81 10.82 10.52
CA LEU A 82 6.13 10.79 11.82
C LEU A 82 6.15 9.40 12.46
N ALA A 83 6.34 8.34 11.66
CA ALA A 83 6.32 6.95 12.09
C ALA A 83 7.50 6.60 13.01
N THR A 84 7.18 5.93 14.12
CA THR A 84 8.16 5.47 15.12
C THR A 84 8.15 3.96 15.33
N GLY A 85 7.11 3.26 14.84
CA GLY A 85 6.98 1.81 14.94
C GLY A 85 8.11 1.03 14.25
N ASP A 86 8.22 -0.25 14.59
CA ASP A 86 9.22 -1.17 14.02
C ASP A 86 8.95 -1.45 12.54
N TYR A 87 7.67 -1.48 12.16
CA TYR A 87 7.19 -1.70 10.80
C TYR A 87 6.32 -0.53 10.32
N VAL A 88 6.23 -0.37 9.00
CA VAL A 88 5.35 0.59 8.35
C VAL A 88 4.43 -0.11 7.34
N MET A 89 3.20 0.37 7.28
CA MET A 89 2.19 0.00 6.28
C MET A 89 1.50 1.27 5.78
N PHE A 90 1.29 1.38 4.47
CA PHE A 90 0.50 2.47 3.88
C PHE A 90 -0.90 1.97 3.55
N LEU A 91 -1.93 2.70 3.96
CA LEU A 91 -3.32 2.38 3.69
C LEU A 91 -4.03 3.64 3.19
N ASN A 92 -4.51 3.69 1.95
CA ASN A 92 -5.15 4.90 1.44
C ASN A 92 -6.52 5.14 2.12
N ALA A 93 -6.99 6.38 2.06
CA ALA A 93 -8.23 6.82 2.69
C ALA A 93 -9.52 6.16 2.16
N ASP A 94 -9.45 5.42 1.06
CA ASP A 94 -10.56 4.66 0.47
C ASP A 94 -10.39 3.13 0.55
N ASP A 95 -9.28 2.69 1.14
CA ASP A 95 -8.93 1.29 1.42
C ASP A 95 -9.14 0.97 2.91
N TYR A 96 -9.23 -0.30 3.29
CA TYR A 96 -9.40 -0.70 4.69
C TYR A 96 -8.79 -2.08 4.98
N LEU A 97 -8.46 -2.36 6.24
CA LEU A 97 -8.00 -3.69 6.65
C LEU A 97 -9.13 -4.72 6.51
N TYR A 98 -8.78 -5.95 6.13
CA TYR A 98 -9.76 -6.98 5.79
C TYR A 98 -10.63 -7.42 6.98
N ALA A 99 -10.01 -7.66 8.14
CA ALA A 99 -10.69 -8.10 9.35
C ALA A 99 -10.02 -7.52 10.62
N ASN A 100 -10.71 -7.53 11.76
CA ASN A 100 -10.19 -6.99 13.02
C ASN A 100 -8.94 -7.74 13.54
N HIS A 101 -8.71 -8.98 13.13
CA HIS A 101 -7.55 -9.78 13.54
C HIS A 101 -6.44 -9.83 12.48
N THR A 102 -6.52 -8.99 11.43
CA THR A 102 -5.57 -9.02 10.32
C THR A 102 -4.15 -8.79 10.79
N ILE A 103 -3.88 -7.74 11.57
CA ILE A 103 -2.50 -7.41 11.99
C ILE A 103 -1.93 -8.47 12.93
N GLU A 104 -2.76 -8.99 13.83
CA GLU A 104 -2.40 -10.08 14.74
C GLU A 104 -1.98 -11.34 13.94
N GLN A 105 -2.75 -11.72 12.92
CA GLN A 105 -2.41 -12.84 12.05
C GLN A 105 -1.10 -12.62 11.28
N ILE A 106 -0.84 -11.41 10.79
CA ILE A 106 0.42 -11.11 10.09
C ILE A 106 1.62 -11.41 10.98
N PHE A 107 1.64 -10.88 12.20
CA PHE A 107 2.77 -11.08 13.11
C PHE A 107 2.82 -12.49 13.73
N ALA A 108 1.69 -13.20 13.79
CA ALA A 108 1.66 -14.61 14.14
C ALA A 108 2.31 -15.50 13.06
N SER A 109 2.00 -15.23 11.78
CA SER A 109 2.50 -16.01 10.64
C SER A 109 3.94 -15.68 10.24
N CYS A 110 4.36 -14.41 10.39
CA CYS A 110 5.61 -13.91 9.85
C CYS A 110 6.51 -13.31 10.94
N LYS A 111 6.97 -14.15 11.87
CA LYS A 111 7.85 -13.74 12.96
C LYS A 111 9.19 -13.24 12.41
N GLN A 112 9.53 -11.98 12.72
CA GLN A 112 10.85 -11.36 12.50
C GLN A 112 11.29 -11.17 11.04
N ALA A 113 10.40 -11.30 10.04
CA ALA A 113 10.74 -11.02 8.65
C ALA A 113 10.97 -9.51 8.39
N ASP A 114 11.79 -9.15 7.41
CA ASP A 114 12.02 -7.76 7.02
C ASP A 114 10.80 -7.13 6.35
N ALA A 115 10.06 -7.95 5.61
CA ALA A 115 8.77 -7.56 5.04
C ALA A 115 7.79 -8.73 5.07
N CYS A 116 6.51 -8.39 5.17
CA CYS A 116 5.38 -9.30 5.13
C CYS A 116 4.43 -8.86 4.03
N TYR A 117 3.86 -9.81 3.31
CA TYR A 117 2.87 -9.51 2.28
C TYR A 117 1.80 -10.58 2.16
N GLY A 118 0.65 -10.20 1.62
CA GLY A 118 -0.49 -11.09 1.45
C GLY A 118 -1.43 -10.64 0.36
N GLU A 119 -2.63 -11.21 0.37
CA GLU A 119 -3.67 -10.92 -0.60
C GLU A 119 -4.33 -9.56 -0.39
N THR A 120 -5.00 -9.11 -1.45
CA THR A 120 -5.85 -7.92 -1.45
C THR A 120 -7.21 -8.29 -2.00
N MET A 121 -8.27 -8.03 -1.24
CA MET A 121 -9.65 -8.14 -1.73
C MET A 121 -9.98 -6.90 -2.57
N PHE A 122 -10.39 -7.07 -3.82
CA PHE A 122 -10.97 -5.97 -4.58
C PHE A 122 -12.42 -5.77 -4.19
N VAL A 123 -12.80 -4.50 -4.00
CA VAL A 123 -14.18 -4.11 -3.73
C VAL A 123 -14.67 -3.04 -4.69
N ASP A 124 -15.97 -3.03 -4.94
CA ASP A 124 -16.62 -2.03 -5.80
C ASP A 124 -16.85 -0.70 -5.06
N ALA A 125 -17.55 0.25 -5.71
CA ALA A 125 -17.88 1.54 -5.13
C ALA A 125 -18.88 1.46 -3.95
N ALA A 126 -19.67 0.40 -3.83
CA ALA A 126 -20.52 0.14 -2.68
C ALA A 126 -19.76 -0.61 -1.56
N GLY A 127 -18.56 -1.12 -1.84
CA GLY A 127 -17.75 -1.92 -0.93
C GLY A 127 -18.08 -3.42 -0.96
N ASN A 128 -18.78 -3.89 -2.00
CA ASN A 128 -19.03 -5.31 -2.20
C ASN A 128 -17.76 -6.01 -2.72
N PRO A 129 -17.46 -7.24 -2.27
CA PRO A 129 -16.34 -8.02 -2.78
C PRO A 129 -16.49 -8.33 -4.28
N VAL A 130 -15.46 -7.97 -5.06
CA VAL A 130 -15.28 -8.36 -6.47
C VAL A 130 -14.50 -9.67 -6.56
N GLY A 131 -13.52 -9.85 -5.66
CA GLY A 131 -12.69 -11.04 -5.58
C GLY A 131 -11.25 -10.72 -5.20
N LEU A 132 -10.47 -11.76 -4.92
CA LEU A 132 -9.04 -11.60 -4.64
C LEU A 132 -8.33 -11.03 -5.87
N ARG A 133 -7.47 -10.03 -5.66
CA ARG A 133 -6.70 -9.39 -6.73
C ARG A 133 -5.96 -10.41 -7.59
N SER A 134 -5.37 -11.43 -6.97
CA SER A 134 -4.65 -12.47 -7.71
C SER A 134 -5.54 -13.38 -8.54
N ALA A 135 -6.82 -13.49 -8.22
CA ALA A 135 -7.80 -14.28 -8.97
C ALA A 135 -8.39 -13.47 -10.13
N VAL A 136 -8.72 -12.19 -9.89
CA VAL A 136 -9.44 -11.33 -10.84
C VAL A 136 -8.54 -10.52 -11.77
N THR A 137 -7.22 -10.50 -11.53
CA THR A 137 -6.25 -9.85 -12.40
C THR A 137 -5.20 -10.85 -12.92
N PRO A 138 -4.45 -10.50 -13.99
CA PRO A 138 -3.32 -11.31 -14.45
C PRO A 138 -2.14 -11.39 -13.45
N HIS A 139 -2.17 -10.62 -12.35
CA HIS A 139 -1.10 -10.53 -11.37
C HIS A 139 -1.29 -11.58 -10.27
N ARG A 140 -0.69 -12.76 -10.45
CA ARG A 140 -0.68 -13.81 -9.41
C ARG A 140 0.18 -13.39 -8.22
N LEU A 141 -0.25 -13.78 -7.02
CA LEU A 141 0.52 -13.60 -5.80
C LEU A 141 1.65 -14.64 -5.76
N PRO A 142 2.93 -14.23 -5.78
CA PRO A 142 4.04 -15.19 -5.76
C PRO A 142 4.20 -15.80 -4.36
N GLU A 143 4.60 -17.08 -4.29
CA GLU A 143 5.00 -17.71 -3.01
C GLU A 143 6.30 -17.12 -2.43
N LYS A 144 7.18 -16.60 -3.30
CA LYS A 144 8.44 -15.95 -2.92
C LYS A 144 8.53 -14.59 -3.59
N LEU A 145 8.08 -13.54 -2.91
CA LEU A 145 8.21 -12.17 -3.38
C LEU A 145 9.65 -11.68 -3.25
N ASN A 146 10.16 -11.08 -4.33
CA ASN A 146 11.41 -10.33 -4.32
C ASN A 146 11.32 -9.19 -5.34
N TRP A 147 12.31 -8.31 -5.38
CA TRP A 147 12.28 -7.13 -6.25
C TRP A 147 12.17 -7.49 -7.76
N LYS A 148 12.61 -8.67 -8.20
CA LYS A 148 12.45 -9.11 -9.61
C LYS A 148 11.01 -9.50 -9.95
N SER A 149 10.19 -9.82 -8.95
CA SER A 149 8.77 -10.14 -9.14
C SER A 149 7.95 -8.94 -9.64
N LEU A 150 8.46 -7.71 -9.47
CA LEU A 150 7.81 -6.47 -9.95
C LEU A 150 8.27 -6.04 -11.35
N LYS A 151 9.04 -6.87 -12.08
CA LYS A 151 9.57 -6.52 -13.41
C LYS A 151 8.52 -6.26 -14.49
N TYR A 152 7.27 -6.66 -14.25
CA TYR A 152 6.12 -6.40 -15.12
C TYR A 152 5.13 -5.38 -14.54
N GLY A 153 5.53 -4.65 -13.51
CA GLY A 153 4.70 -3.72 -12.75
C GLY A 153 4.27 -4.29 -11.39
N MET A 154 3.23 -3.69 -10.82
CA MET A 154 2.80 -4.01 -9.46
C MET A 154 2.28 -5.45 -9.36
N THR A 155 2.95 -6.28 -8.56
CA THR A 155 2.58 -7.69 -8.37
C THR A 155 1.83 -7.91 -7.06
N VAL A 156 2.08 -7.09 -6.05
CA VAL A 156 1.41 -7.10 -4.74
C VAL A 156 0.97 -5.68 -4.43
N SER A 157 -0.23 -5.49 -3.87
CA SER A 157 -0.68 -4.14 -3.51
C SER A 157 0.16 -3.59 -2.37
N HIS A 158 0.54 -2.31 -2.41
CA HIS A 158 1.30 -1.70 -1.32
C HIS A 158 0.52 -1.68 0.00
N GLN A 159 -0.82 -1.69 -0.07
CA GLN A 159 -1.74 -1.83 1.07
C GLN A 159 -1.76 -3.22 1.69
N SER A 160 -1.21 -4.23 1.00
CA SER A 160 -1.02 -5.58 1.53
C SER A 160 0.47 -5.90 1.68
N PHE A 161 1.30 -4.87 1.90
CA PHE A 161 2.74 -4.97 2.10
C PHE A 161 3.16 -4.18 3.34
N ILE A 162 3.81 -4.87 4.27
CA ILE A 162 4.35 -4.30 5.51
C ILE A 162 5.86 -4.52 5.49
N VAL A 163 6.63 -3.52 5.90
CA VAL A 163 8.11 -3.59 5.87
C VAL A 163 8.69 -2.94 7.12
N ARG A 164 9.85 -3.41 7.58
CA ARG A 164 10.62 -2.74 8.63
C ARG A 164 10.84 -1.28 8.27
N ARG A 165 10.56 -0.37 9.21
CA ARG A 165 10.62 1.08 8.98
C ARG A 165 12.00 1.51 8.47
N GLU A 166 13.07 0.96 9.03
CA GLU A 166 14.45 1.30 8.64
C GLU A 166 14.80 0.93 7.19
N LEU A 167 14.08 -0.02 6.59
CA LEU A 167 14.29 -0.43 5.21
C LEU A 167 13.46 0.39 4.22
N ALA A 168 12.41 1.08 4.68
CA ALA A 168 11.53 1.91 3.86
C ALA A 168 12.21 3.24 3.48
N PRO A 169 12.53 3.48 2.20
CA PRO A 169 12.96 4.81 1.76
C PRO A 169 11.77 5.78 1.69
N TYR A 170 12.06 7.06 1.51
CA TYR A 170 11.06 8.01 1.04
C TYR A 170 10.67 7.73 -0.41
N PHE A 171 9.41 8.00 -0.74
CA PHE A 171 8.88 7.96 -2.09
C PHE A 171 9.49 9.09 -2.94
N ASP A 172 9.74 8.78 -4.21
CA ASP A 172 10.14 9.77 -5.20
C ASP A 172 8.93 10.59 -5.66
N ILE A 173 8.79 11.82 -5.14
CA ILE A 173 7.65 12.71 -5.37
C ILE A 173 7.56 13.25 -6.81
N ARG A 174 8.55 12.95 -7.66
CA ARG A 174 8.49 13.28 -9.10
C ARG A 174 7.45 12.42 -9.82
N TYR A 175 7.23 11.20 -9.35
CA TYR A 175 6.15 10.34 -9.81
C TYR A 175 4.84 10.76 -9.15
N ARG A 176 3.72 10.63 -9.88
CA ARG A 176 2.39 11.10 -9.44
C ARG A 176 1.37 9.97 -9.31
N VAL A 177 1.66 8.81 -9.89
CA VAL A 177 0.70 7.70 -9.99
C VAL A 177 1.32 6.35 -9.62
N CYS A 178 2.60 6.14 -9.88
CA CYS A 178 3.24 4.82 -9.73
C CYS A 178 4.47 4.80 -8.81
N ALA A 179 4.67 5.79 -7.94
CA ALA A 179 5.83 5.81 -7.03
C ALA A 179 5.81 4.65 -6.03
N ASP A 180 4.65 4.02 -5.81
CA ASP A 180 4.51 2.80 -5.02
C ASP A 180 5.27 1.60 -5.63
N ILE A 181 5.33 1.49 -6.96
CA ILE A 181 6.17 0.48 -7.64
C ILE A 181 7.65 0.72 -7.33
N ASP A 182 8.12 1.97 -7.48
CA ASP A 182 9.51 2.37 -7.21
C ASP A 182 9.87 2.07 -5.75
N TRP A 183 9.01 2.49 -4.83
CA TRP A 183 9.17 2.30 -3.39
C TRP A 183 9.21 0.82 -2.99
N MET A 184 8.27 0.00 -3.49
CA MET A 184 8.27 -1.44 -3.19
C MET A 184 9.51 -2.15 -3.74
N ILE A 185 9.97 -1.81 -4.95
CA ILE A 185 11.22 -2.36 -5.49
C ILE A 185 12.40 -1.97 -4.61
N ALA A 186 12.47 -0.71 -4.15
CA ALA A 186 13.54 -0.24 -3.28
C ALA A 186 13.53 -0.93 -1.90
N CYS A 187 12.36 -1.12 -1.28
CA CYS A 187 12.20 -1.92 -0.05
C CYS A 187 12.69 -3.35 -0.27
N LEU A 188 12.19 -4.04 -1.31
CA LEU A 188 12.53 -5.44 -1.59
C LEU A 188 14.01 -5.66 -1.97
N LYS A 189 14.72 -4.64 -2.43
CA LYS A 189 16.17 -4.71 -2.65
C LYS A 189 16.97 -4.64 -1.34
N ARG A 190 16.37 -4.13 -0.25
CA ARG A 190 16.98 -3.99 1.08
C ARG A 190 16.61 -5.12 2.03
N CYS A 191 15.46 -5.77 1.81
CA CYS A 191 15.05 -6.94 2.59
C CYS A 191 15.93 -8.16 2.32
N GLN A 192 16.30 -8.87 3.38
CA GLN A 192 16.89 -10.21 3.31
C GLN A 192 15.81 -11.29 3.42
N THR A 193 14.80 -11.04 4.27
CA THR A 193 13.69 -11.97 4.52
C THR A 193 12.34 -11.36 4.16
N VAL A 194 11.59 -12.03 3.28
CA VAL A 194 10.24 -11.59 2.88
C VAL A 194 9.27 -12.75 3.11
N CYS A 195 8.27 -12.54 3.95
CA CYS A 195 7.33 -13.57 4.36
C CYS A 195 5.97 -13.39 3.68
N HIS A 196 5.48 -14.49 3.09
CA HIS A 196 4.11 -14.59 2.58
C HIS A 196 3.18 -14.98 3.72
N THR A 197 2.24 -14.10 4.08
CA THR A 197 1.31 -14.32 5.21
C THR A 197 0.21 -15.33 4.87
N ARG A 198 -0.07 -15.54 3.57
CA ARG A 198 -1.18 -16.37 3.05
C ARG A 198 -2.57 -15.97 3.54
N ILE A 199 -2.73 -14.73 4.00
CA ILE A 199 -4.03 -14.16 4.38
C ILE A 199 -4.38 -12.98 3.47
N VAL A 200 -5.65 -12.57 3.51
CA VAL A 200 -6.10 -11.31 2.93
C VAL A 200 -5.82 -10.19 3.93
N ILE A 201 -5.03 -9.19 3.52
CA ILE A 201 -4.60 -8.12 4.42
C ILE A 201 -5.51 -6.89 4.29
N SER A 202 -5.77 -6.45 3.05
CA SER A 202 -6.51 -5.23 2.79
C SER A 202 -7.64 -5.45 1.79
N CYS A 203 -8.64 -4.57 1.87
CA CYS A 203 -9.64 -4.35 0.86
C CYS A 203 -9.28 -3.09 0.08
N PHE A 204 -9.13 -3.24 -1.23
CA PHE A 204 -8.80 -2.17 -2.15
C PHE A 204 -10.01 -1.77 -2.97
N ARG A 205 -10.35 -0.48 -2.94
CA ARG A 205 -11.48 0.05 -3.72
C ARG A 205 -11.08 0.25 -5.18
N THR A 206 -11.79 -0.45 -6.07
CA THR A 206 -11.56 -0.32 -7.51
C THR A 206 -12.06 1.03 -8.03
N GLY A 207 -11.32 1.65 -8.96
CA GLY A 207 -11.70 2.95 -9.55
C GLY A 207 -10.85 4.16 -9.16
N GLY A 208 -9.77 3.95 -8.39
CA GLY A 208 -8.87 5.01 -7.96
C GLY A 208 -8.09 5.74 -9.07
N LEU A 209 -7.24 6.69 -8.66
CA LEU A 209 -6.53 7.65 -9.52
C LEU A 209 -5.74 7.02 -10.68
N SER A 210 -5.18 5.83 -10.48
CA SER A 210 -4.43 5.10 -11.53
C SER A 210 -5.30 4.75 -12.73
N LYS A 211 -6.58 4.43 -12.49
CA LYS A 211 -7.55 4.14 -13.55
C LYS A 211 -7.98 5.41 -14.31
N GLN A 212 -7.97 6.55 -13.64
CA GLN A 212 -8.32 7.85 -14.22
C GLN A 212 -7.15 8.45 -15.02
N ARG A 213 -5.90 8.07 -14.73
CA ARG A 213 -4.68 8.64 -15.34
C ARG A 213 -3.80 7.61 -16.03
N GLN A 214 -4.41 6.70 -16.79
CA GLN A 214 -3.73 5.56 -17.44
C GLN A 214 -2.49 5.97 -18.23
N HIS A 215 -2.57 6.96 -19.13
CA HIS A 215 -1.42 7.36 -19.94
C HIS A 215 -0.19 7.77 -19.11
N ARG A 216 -0.40 8.54 -18.03
CA ARG A 216 0.68 8.93 -17.11
C ARG A 216 1.21 7.72 -16.34
N ALA A 217 0.32 6.84 -15.86
CA ALA A 217 0.72 5.62 -15.15
C ALA A 217 1.63 4.73 -16.02
N TRP A 218 1.33 4.59 -17.31
CA TRP A 218 2.16 3.83 -18.25
C TRP A 218 3.55 4.46 -18.43
N LYS A 219 3.63 5.78 -18.61
CA LYS A 219 4.91 6.50 -18.74
C LYS A 219 5.76 6.38 -17.48
N GLU A 220 5.17 6.63 -16.30
CA GLU A 220 5.89 6.53 -15.02
C GLU A 220 6.36 5.10 -14.76
N ARG A 221 5.51 4.09 -15.01
CA ARG A 221 5.89 2.69 -14.92
C ARG A 221 7.10 2.38 -15.82
N TYR A 222 7.10 2.86 -17.06
CA TYR A 222 8.24 2.66 -17.96
C TYR A 222 9.54 3.21 -17.38
N LEU A 223 9.51 4.45 -16.88
CA LEU A 223 10.69 5.11 -16.31
C LEU A 223 11.19 4.40 -15.04
N ILE A 224 10.27 3.99 -14.17
CA ILE A 224 10.59 3.26 -12.93
C ILE A 224 11.23 1.90 -13.25
N LEU A 225 10.60 1.13 -14.13
CA LEU A 225 11.13 -0.17 -14.50
C LEU A 225 12.48 -0.04 -15.24
N GLN A 226 12.66 0.99 -16.08
CA GLN A 226 13.96 1.30 -16.67
C GLN A 226 15.02 1.62 -15.60
N LYS A 227 14.70 2.46 -14.62
CA LYS A 227 15.58 2.81 -13.49
C LYS A 227 16.06 1.57 -12.73
N HIS A 228 15.19 0.58 -12.52
CA HIS A 228 15.50 -0.57 -11.68
C HIS A 228 16.05 -1.80 -12.41
N TYR A 229 15.68 -2.00 -13.68
CA TYR A 229 16.02 -3.21 -14.46
C TYR A 229 16.87 -2.92 -15.72
N GLY A 230 17.13 -1.65 -16.05
CA GLY A 230 17.89 -1.25 -17.23
C GLY A 230 17.05 -1.18 -18.51
N VAL A 231 17.60 -0.54 -19.55
CA VAL A 231 16.88 -0.20 -20.79
C VAL A 231 16.48 -1.44 -21.58
N PHE A 232 17.42 -2.36 -21.83
CA PHE A 232 17.18 -3.55 -22.65
C PHE A 232 16.11 -4.49 -22.05
N PRO A 233 16.21 -4.92 -20.78
CA PRO A 233 15.15 -5.75 -20.20
C PRO A 233 13.80 -5.05 -20.14
N ASN A 234 13.80 -3.73 -19.88
CA ASN A 234 12.57 -2.95 -19.79
C ASN A 234 11.80 -2.88 -21.12
N PHE A 235 12.50 -2.79 -22.25
CA PHE A 235 11.88 -2.82 -23.58
C PHE A 235 11.09 -4.11 -23.81
N PHE A 236 11.71 -5.27 -23.56
CA PHE A 236 11.03 -6.57 -23.70
C PHE A 236 9.90 -6.76 -22.70
N HIS A 237 10.09 -6.34 -21.44
CA HIS A 237 9.02 -6.40 -20.45
C HIS A 237 7.80 -5.56 -20.85
N HIS A 238 8.02 -4.35 -21.38
CA HIS A 238 6.93 -3.50 -21.85
C HIS A 238 6.26 -4.06 -23.10
N LEU A 239 7.01 -4.63 -24.04
CA LEU A 239 6.43 -5.32 -25.18
C LEU A 239 5.48 -6.44 -24.71
N LEU A 240 5.89 -7.26 -23.74
CA LEU A 240 5.04 -8.30 -23.16
C LEU A 240 3.82 -7.77 -22.39
N ILE A 241 3.93 -6.59 -21.76
CA ILE A 241 2.79 -5.92 -21.10
C ILE A 241 1.79 -5.44 -22.16
N VAL A 242 2.26 -4.81 -23.24
CA VAL A 242 1.43 -4.35 -24.36
C VAL A 242 0.74 -5.51 -25.06
N LEU A 243 1.49 -6.58 -25.38
CA LEU A 243 0.92 -7.79 -25.98
C LEU A 243 -0.15 -8.39 -25.07
N ARG A 244 0.11 -8.52 -23.77
CA ARG A 244 -0.92 -8.95 -22.81
C ARG A 244 -2.14 -8.04 -22.87
N TYR A 245 -1.99 -6.72 -22.84
CA TYR A 245 -3.12 -5.80 -22.92
C TYR A 245 -3.97 -6.00 -24.19
N LEU A 246 -3.32 -6.20 -25.34
CA LEU A 246 -3.99 -6.44 -26.63
C LEU A 246 -4.72 -7.79 -26.68
N PHE A 247 -4.12 -8.86 -26.15
CA PHE A 247 -4.68 -10.22 -26.19
C PHE A 247 -5.63 -10.54 -25.03
N SER A 248 -5.61 -9.77 -23.93
CA SER A 248 -6.47 -10.02 -22.75
C SER A 248 -7.89 -9.48 -22.90
N GLY A 249 -8.23 -8.83 -24.02
CA GLY A 249 -9.57 -8.31 -24.31
C GLY A 249 -10.19 -7.54 -23.14
N ARG A 250 -9.72 -6.30 -22.86
CA ARG A 250 -10.28 -5.36 -21.88
C ARG A 250 -10.95 -6.04 -20.65
N ARG A 251 -10.24 -6.87 -19.91
CA ARG A 251 -10.71 -7.32 -18.59
C ARG A 251 -9.96 -6.58 -17.49
N TYR A 252 -10.63 -5.51 -17.05
CA TYR A 252 -10.50 -4.67 -15.85
C TYR A 252 -9.20 -3.90 -15.60
#